data_AF-A0A9P8LTE9-F1
#
_entry.id   AF-A0A9P8LTE9-F1
#
_cell.length_a   1.000
_cell.length_b   1.000
_cell.length_c   1.000
_cell.angle_alpha   90.00
_cell.angle_beta   90.00
_cell.angle_gamma   90.00
#
_symmetry.space_group_name_H-M   'P 1'
#
loop_
_entity.id
_entity.type
_entity.pdbx_description
1 polymer ?
#
loop_
_entity_poly.entity_id
_entity_poly.type
_entity_poly.pdbx_seq_one_letter_code
_entity_poly.pdbx_strand_id
1 'polypeptide(L)'
;MAIRDPTSKKLGYIPATVTDFDATGITLQYQDKHSKFQLITVRPEEAYAFHRPSEQIGQGTVVYAPWYDSSAKVFCYPLYEATTLARFEPSQPSSLLRVKFKGERSDTFVDAKWVLVAPQ
;
A
#
# COMPACT_ATOMS: atom_id res chain seq x y z
N MET A 1 -3.21 7.77 -0.91
CA MET A 1 -2.15 7.74 0.12
C MET A 1 -2.40 6.56 1.04
N ALA A 2 -1.55 6.32 2.02
CA ALA A 2 -1.78 5.32 3.06
C ALA A 2 -1.39 5.87 4.44
N ILE A 3 -2.05 5.37 5.48
CA ILE A 3 -1.76 5.64 6.89
C ILE A 3 -1.46 4.33 7.60
N ARG A 4 -0.76 4.38 8.73
CA ARG A 4 -0.70 3.22 9.63
C ARG A 4 -2.10 2.88 10.11
N ASP A 5 -2.47 1.60 10.12
CA ASP A 5 -3.76 1.13 10.62
C ASP A 5 -3.93 1.55 12.10
N PRO A 6 -4.83 2.50 12.42
CA PRO A 6 -4.98 2.97 13.79
C PRO A 6 -5.75 1.96 14.67
N THR A 7 -6.35 0.93 14.06
CA THR A 7 -7.25 -0.03 14.73
C THR A 7 -6.58 -1.37 15.03
N SER A 8 -5.40 -1.62 14.47
CA SER A 8 -4.68 -2.88 14.61
C SER A 8 -3.39 -2.69 15.39
N LYS A 9 -3.10 -3.64 16.30
CA LYS A 9 -1.78 -3.73 16.96
C LYS A 9 -0.71 -4.31 16.03
N LYS A 10 -1.08 -4.81 14.85
CA LYS A 10 -0.13 -5.30 13.84
C LYS A 10 0.33 -4.11 12.99
N LEU A 11 1.62 -4.06 12.66
CA LEU A 11 2.14 -3.11 11.68
C LEU A 11 1.50 -3.39 10.32
N GLY A 12 0.66 -2.47 9.87
CA GLY A 12 -0.06 -2.53 8.61
C GLY A 12 -0.46 -1.13 8.16
N TYR A 13 -0.68 -0.96 6.87
CA TYR A 13 -1.05 0.33 6.29
C TYR A 13 -2.42 0.22 5.62
N ILE A 14 -3.24 1.26 5.72
CA ILE A 14 -4.56 1.32 5.08
C ILE A 14 -4.54 2.45 4.05
N PRO A 15 -5.03 2.22 2.81
CA PRO A 15 -5.22 3.30 1.86
C PRO A 15 -6.19 4.35 2.41
N ALA A 16 -5.84 5.60 2.18
CA ALA A 16 -6.66 6.73 2.54
C ALA A 16 -6.64 7.79 1.42
N THR A 17 -7.74 8.52 1.34
CA THR A 17 -7.96 9.63 0.40
C THR A 17 -7.88 10.94 1.15
N VAL A 18 -7.11 11.90 0.63
CA VAL A 18 -7.06 13.26 1.20
C VAL A 18 -8.40 13.94 0.96
N THR A 19 -9.01 14.42 2.04
CA THR A 19 -10.26 15.18 1.97
C THR A 19 -10.03 16.66 2.27
N ASP A 20 -9.04 16.97 3.12
CA ASP A 20 -8.69 18.36 3.47
C ASP A 20 -7.23 18.43 3.95
N PHE A 21 -6.63 19.62 3.91
CA PHE A 21 -5.30 19.88 4.48
C PHE A 21 -5.19 21.32 4.98
N ASP A 22 -4.64 21.50 6.17
CA ASP A 22 -4.45 22.82 6.78
C ASP A 22 -3.19 22.85 7.67
N ALA A 23 -3.06 23.90 8.50
CA ALA A 23 -1.94 24.05 9.42
C ALA A 23 -1.90 23.00 10.54
N THR A 24 -3.01 22.29 10.80
CA THR A 24 -3.12 21.26 11.84
C THR A 24 -2.73 19.88 11.33
N GLY A 25 -2.82 19.64 10.01
CA GLY A 25 -2.38 18.41 9.38
C GLY A 25 -3.10 18.08 8.08
N ILE A 26 -3.14 16.80 7.75
CA ILE A 26 -3.83 16.26 6.58
C ILE A 26 -5.02 15.45 7.08
N THR A 27 -6.23 15.84 6.67
CA THR A 27 -7.44 15.07 6.94
C THR A 27 -7.64 14.04 5.84
N LEU A 28 -7.73 12.79 6.26
CA LEU A 28 -7.76 11.61 5.42
C LEU A 28 -9.03 10.81 5.71
N GLN A 29 -9.69 10.36 4.65
CA GLN A 29 -10.76 9.38 4.72
C GLN A 29 -10.22 7.98 4.41
N TYR A 30 -10.48 7.02 5.29
CA TYR A 30 -10.13 5.61 5.07
C TYR A 30 -11.34 4.70 5.34
N GLN A 31 -11.29 3.47 4.84
CA GLN A 31 -12.30 2.46 5.13
C GLN A 31 -11.79 1.52 6.23
N ASP A 32 -12.55 1.38 7.31
CA ASP A 32 -12.20 0.47 8.40
C ASP A 32 -12.52 -1.00 8.07
N LYS A 33 -12.14 -1.92 8.97
CA LYS A 33 -12.39 -3.36 8.83
C LYS A 33 -13.86 -3.76 8.77
N HIS A 34 -14.79 -2.85 9.08
CA HIS A 34 -16.24 -3.04 9.00
C HIS A 34 -16.83 -2.37 7.76
N SER A 35 -15.99 -2.01 6.80
CA SER A 35 -16.36 -1.33 5.55
C SER A 35 -16.98 0.05 5.77
N LYS A 36 -16.78 0.68 6.93
CA LYS A 36 -17.26 2.04 7.20
C LYS A 36 -16.19 3.07 6.90
N PHE A 37 -16.60 4.20 6.33
CA PHE A 37 -15.70 5.33 6.13
C PHE A 37 -15.46 6.07 7.44
N GLN A 38 -14.19 6.32 7.74
CA GLN A 38 -13.73 7.06 8.90
C GLN A 38 -12.88 8.23 8.44
N LEU A 39 -12.87 9.31 9.22
CA LEU A 39 -11.97 10.45 9.03
C LEU A 39 -10.91 10.46 10.11
N ILE A 40 -9.69 10.82 9.73
CA ILE A 40 -8.58 11.02 10.65
C ILE A 40 -7.74 12.19 10.17
N THR A 41 -7.35 13.07 11.10
CA THR A 41 -6.35 14.11 10.83
C THR A 41 -5.02 13.64 11.37
N VAL A 42 -4.03 13.57 10.50
CA VAL A 42 -2.67 13.11 10.84
C VAL A 42 -1.65 14.17 10.47
N ARG A 43 -0.45 14.09 11.06
CA ARG A 43 0.64 14.95 10.62
C ARG A 43 1.16 14.50 9.25
N PRO A 44 1.77 15.39 8.44
CA PRO A 44 2.29 15.03 7.13
C PRO A 44 3.23 13.82 7.14
N GLU A 45 4.06 13.66 8.18
CA GLU A 45 4.99 12.53 8.34
C GLU A 45 4.32 11.18 8.63
N GLU A 46 3.05 11.19 9.03
CA GLU A 46 2.24 9.99 9.30
C GLU A 46 1.42 9.55 8.08
N ALA A 47 1.42 10.37 7.03
CA ALA A 47 0.69 10.15 5.79
C ALA A 47 1.66 9.78 4.66
N TYR A 48 1.60 8.54 4.20
CA TYR A 48 2.56 8.01 3.24
C TYR A 48 1.99 8.01 1.82
N ALA A 49 2.74 8.57 0.88
CA ALA A 49 2.35 8.56 -0.53
C ALA A 49 2.58 7.18 -1.15
N PHE A 50 1.65 6.75 -2.01
CA PHE A 50 1.91 5.59 -2.86
C PHE A 50 3.01 5.92 -3.86
N HIS A 51 3.73 4.88 -4.26
CA HIS A 51 4.80 4.94 -5.23
C HIS A 51 4.30 5.48 -6.58
N ARG A 52 5.06 6.40 -7.19
CA ARG A 52 4.70 6.91 -8.52
C ARG A 52 5.20 5.93 -9.59
N PRO A 53 4.40 5.64 -10.64
CA PRO A 53 4.84 4.75 -11.71
C PRO A 53 6.14 5.16 -12.42
N SER A 54 6.54 6.44 -12.32
CA SER A 54 7.79 6.97 -12.88
C SER A 54 9.03 6.68 -12.03
N GLU A 55 8.86 6.29 -10.78
CA GLU A 55 9.95 6.00 -9.84
C GLU A 55 10.34 4.52 -9.96
N GLN A 56 11.64 4.20 -9.90
CA GLN A 56 12.08 2.80 -9.90
C GLN A 56 12.16 2.29 -8.46
N ILE A 57 11.52 1.14 -8.19
CA ILE A 57 11.71 0.41 -6.93
C ILE A 57 12.83 -0.60 -7.12
N GLY A 58 13.85 -0.53 -6.26
CA GLY A 58 14.98 -1.47 -6.28
C GLY A 58 14.55 -2.90 -5.99
N GLN A 59 15.41 -3.86 -6.32
CA GLN A 59 15.27 -5.25 -5.88
C GLN A 59 15.54 -5.36 -4.38
N GLY A 60 14.83 -6.25 -3.69
CA GLY A 60 15.01 -6.49 -2.26
C GLY A 60 14.43 -5.39 -1.38
N THR A 61 13.76 -4.40 -1.97
CA THR A 61 13.07 -3.35 -1.22
C THR A 61 11.87 -3.93 -0.50
N VAL A 62 11.77 -3.64 0.80
CA VAL A 62 10.57 -3.93 1.59
C VAL A 62 9.51 -2.91 1.22
N VAL A 63 8.34 -3.41 0.81
CA VAL A 63 7.20 -2.59 0.40
C VAL A 63 5.93 -3.11 1.05
N TYR A 64 4.88 -2.29 1.04
CA TYR A 64 3.54 -2.68 1.46
C TYR A 64 2.61 -2.61 0.24
N ALA A 65 1.90 -3.68 -0.05
CA ALA A 65 1.04 -3.79 -1.22
C ALA A 65 -0.31 -4.45 -0.87
N PRO A 66 -1.38 -4.17 -1.62
CA PRO A 66 -2.65 -4.85 -1.42
C PRO A 66 -2.50 -6.32 -1.84
N TRP A 67 -3.11 -7.21 -1.07
CA TRP A 67 -3.23 -8.61 -1.47
C TRP A 67 -4.55 -8.78 -2.24
N TYR A 68 -4.49 -9.32 -3.45
CA TYR A 68 -5.69 -9.63 -4.22
C TYR A 68 -6.18 -11.05 -3.90
N ASP A 69 -7.36 -11.16 -3.29
CA ASP A 69 -8.04 -12.44 -3.13
C ASP A 69 -8.81 -12.78 -4.41
N SER A 70 -8.26 -13.72 -5.17
CA SER A 70 -8.85 -14.19 -6.44
C SER A 70 -10.21 -14.88 -6.27
N SER A 71 -10.48 -15.46 -5.10
CA SER A 71 -11.75 -16.15 -4.82
C SER A 71 -12.90 -15.16 -4.59
N ALA A 72 -12.61 -14.03 -3.95
CA ALA A 72 -13.56 -12.95 -3.71
C ALA A 72 -13.57 -11.90 -4.83
N LYS A 73 -12.56 -11.89 -5.71
CA LYS A 73 -12.30 -10.82 -6.69
C LYS A 73 -12.18 -9.43 -6.05
N VAL A 74 -11.58 -9.36 -4.86
CA VAL A 74 -11.46 -8.13 -4.06
C VAL A 74 -9.99 -7.88 -3.72
N PHE A 75 -9.58 -6.61 -3.78
CA PHE A 75 -8.34 -6.18 -3.14
C PHE A 75 -8.55 -6.11 -1.63
N CYS A 76 -7.86 -6.97 -0.90
CA CYS A 76 -7.92 -7.02 0.54
C CYS A 76 -7.02 -5.93 1.14
N TYR A 77 -7.64 -5.11 1.98
CA TYR A 77 -6.95 -4.19 2.89
C TYR A 77 -6.95 -4.80 4.30
N PRO A 78 -5.90 -4.60 5.12
CA PRO A 78 -4.78 -3.67 4.96
C PRO A 78 -3.72 -4.09 3.93
N LEU A 79 -2.77 -3.21 3.63
CA LEU A 79 -1.57 -3.49 2.84
C LEU A 79 -0.62 -4.39 3.63
N TYR A 80 -0.06 -5.40 2.97
CA TYR A 80 0.81 -6.40 3.59
C TYR A 80 2.27 -6.20 3.17
N GLU A 81 3.19 -6.51 4.09
CA GLU A 81 4.63 -6.48 3.86
C GLU A 81 5.04 -7.50 2.79
N ALA A 82 5.78 -7.02 1.80
CA ALA A 82 6.33 -7.82 0.71
C ALA A 82 7.75 -7.35 0.36
N THR A 83 8.51 -8.22 -0.29
CA THR A 83 9.84 -7.90 -0.82
C THR A 83 9.82 -7.91 -2.34
N THR A 84 10.37 -6.88 -2.97
CA THR A 84 10.50 -6.81 -4.42
C THR A 84 11.53 -7.82 -4.93
N LEU A 85 11.18 -8.60 -5.97
CA LEU A 85 12.05 -9.67 -6.48
C LEU A 85 12.85 -9.31 -7.75
N ALA A 86 12.69 -8.07 -8.25
CA ALA A 86 13.22 -7.52 -9.49
C ALA A 86 12.53 -7.87 -10.81
N ARG A 87 12.69 -6.86 -11.68
CA ARG A 87 12.50 -6.73 -13.12
C ARG A 87 11.08 -6.93 -13.64
N PHE A 88 10.51 -5.79 -14.06
CA PHE A 88 9.85 -5.64 -15.35
C PHE A 88 10.16 -6.82 -16.28
N GLU A 89 9.19 -7.70 -16.46
CA GLU A 89 9.16 -8.52 -17.65
C GLU A 89 8.70 -7.62 -18.79
N PRO A 90 9.43 -7.51 -19.91
CA PRO A 90 9.02 -6.67 -21.04
C PRO A 90 7.65 -7.07 -21.62
N SER A 91 7.22 -8.31 -21.36
CA SER A 91 5.91 -8.86 -21.72
C SER A 91 4.78 -8.47 -20.77
N GLN A 92 5.10 -7.90 -19.61
CA GLN A 92 4.11 -7.43 -18.64
C GLN A 92 3.91 -5.92 -18.79
N PRO A 93 2.71 -5.40 -18.48
CA PRO A 93 2.48 -3.97 -18.42
C PRO A 93 3.54 -3.32 -17.54
N SER A 94 4.07 -2.20 -17.99
CA SER A 94 5.10 -1.42 -17.29
C SER A 94 4.69 -0.93 -15.89
N SER A 95 3.45 -1.18 -15.49
CA SER A 95 2.92 -0.87 -14.17
C SER A 95 2.99 -2.03 -13.18
N LEU A 96 3.34 -3.26 -13.57
CA LEU A 96 3.34 -4.41 -12.65
C LEU A 96 4.71 -4.64 -11.99
N LEU A 97 4.67 -4.89 -10.69
CA LEU A 97 5.80 -5.21 -9.84
C LEU A 97 5.65 -6.64 -9.30
N ARG A 98 6.69 -7.45 -9.48
CA ARG A 98 6.76 -8.80 -8.88
C ARG A 98 7.26 -8.70 -7.44
N VAL A 99 6.43 -9.15 -6.51
CA VAL A 99 6.70 -9.11 -5.07
C VAL A 99 6.51 -10.49 -4.44
N LYS A 100 7.15 -10.71 -3.29
CA LYS A 100 6.93 -11.86 -2.43
C LYS A 100 6.40 -11.40 -1.09
N PHE A 101 5.15 -11.75 -0.79
CA PHE A 101 4.56 -11.49 0.52
C PHE A 101 5.22 -12.36 1.60
N LYS A 102 5.37 -11.80 2.78
CA LYS A 102 5.97 -12.52 3.91
C LYS A 102 5.11 -13.71 4.33
N GLY A 103 5.71 -14.90 4.33
CA GLY A 103 5.01 -16.16 4.66
C GLY A 103 4.39 -16.87 3.45
N GLU A 104 4.32 -16.19 2.30
CA GLU A 104 3.80 -16.80 1.07
C GLU A 104 4.89 -17.58 0.31
N ARG A 105 4.47 -18.71 -0.28
CA ARG A 105 5.35 -19.54 -1.10
C ARG A 105 5.48 -19.03 -2.53
N SER A 106 4.46 -18.36 -3.02
CA SER A 106 4.35 -17.90 -4.40
C SER A 106 4.58 -16.40 -4.53
N ASP A 107 5.16 -16.02 -5.66
CA ASP A 107 5.32 -14.62 -6.02
C ASP A 107 4.00 -14.08 -6.58
N THR A 108 3.77 -12.79 -6.38
CA THR A 108 2.55 -12.10 -6.82
C THR A 108 2.93 -10.87 -7.64
N PHE A 109 2.15 -10.57 -8.67
CA PHE A 109 2.24 -9.31 -9.40
C PHE A 109 1.26 -8.31 -8.81
N VAL A 110 1.75 -7.12 -8.47
CA VAL A 110 0.96 -6.01 -7.94
C VAL A 110 1.17 -4.78 -8.83
N ASP A 111 0.14 -3.96 -9.01
CA ASP A 111 0.29 -2.69 -9.73
C ASP A 111 1.09 -1.71 -8.85
N ALA A 112 2.20 -1.21 -9.39
CA ALA A 112 3.15 -0.34 -8.72
C ALA A 112 2.50 0.93 -8.16
N LYS A 113 1.39 1.42 -8.75
CA LYS A 113 0.66 2.58 -8.22
C LYS A 113 -0.01 2.34 -6.87
N TRP A 114 -0.19 1.06 -6.49
CA TRP A 114 -0.74 0.64 -5.20
C TRP A 114 0.34 0.17 -4.22
N VAL A 115 1.60 0.28 -4.61
CA VAL A 115 2.74 -0.09 -3.77
C VAL A 115 3.13 1.09 -2.91
N LEU A 116 3.40 0.80 -1.64
CA LEU A 116 3.85 1.77 -0.66
C LEU A 116 5.27 1.43 -0.22
N VAL A 117 6.20 2.36 -0.43
CA VAL A 117 7.55 2.30 0.15
C VAL A 117 7.52 3.13 1.45
N ALA A 118 6.98 2.55 2.52
CA ALA A 118 6.94 3.25 3.80
C ALA A 118 8.35 3.28 4.44
N PRO A 119 8.72 4.37 5.14
CA PRO A 119 9.98 4.44 5.87
C PRO A 119 10.05 3.33 6.93
N GLN A 120 11.24 2.75 7.09
CA GLN A 120 11.55 1.74 8.09
C GLN A 120 11.59 2.33 9.50
#